data_AF-A0A1E3NQE0-F1
#
_entry.id   AF-A0A1E3NQE0-F1
#
_cell.length_a   1.000
_cell.length_b   1.000
_cell.length_c   1.000
_cell.angle_alpha   90.00
_cell.angle_beta   90.00
_cell.angle_gamma   90.00
#
_symmetry.space_group_name_H-M   'P 1'
#
loop_
_entity.id
_entity.type
_entity.pdbx_description
1 polymer ?
#
loop_
_entity_poly.entity_id
_entity_poly.type
_entity_poly.pdbx_seq_one_letter_code
_entity_poly.pdbx_strand_id
1 'polypeptide(L)'
;NLIILPCHAIFAPELNNKITNHDYDDKFAIGKDASNWIMEPFQLESDDHLSFFKHLELSLAELENIANSVLVISGGYTKSLIEKSESSSYLDLAEAVGLTKNPYFKIGTNILLEEYARDSYENVLYGICTFYKKFKRFPAKITIIGFGFKRERFLSSHL
;
A
#
# COMPACT_ATOMS: atom_id res chain seq x y z
N ASN A 1 12.39 1.53 -12.95
CA ASN A 1 11.45 2.56 -12.43
C ASN A 1 11.08 2.20 -11.01
N LEU A 2 10.93 3.17 -10.10
CA LEU A 2 10.43 2.93 -8.75
C LEU A 2 8.99 3.42 -8.67
N ILE A 3 8.09 2.56 -8.19
CA ILE A 3 6.72 2.87 -7.83
C ILE A 3 6.65 2.81 -6.30
N ILE A 4 6.12 3.84 -5.66
CA ILE A 4 5.93 3.89 -4.21
C ILE A 4 4.43 3.94 -3.94
N LEU A 5 3.96 3.01 -3.12
CA LEU A 5 2.62 3.00 -2.54
C LEU A 5 2.74 3.36 -1.05
N PRO A 6 2.49 4.63 -0.66
CA PRO A 6 2.42 5.02 0.74
C PRO A 6 1.13 4.49 1.36
N CYS A 7 1.26 3.77 2.46
CA CYS A 7 0.13 3.30 3.26
C CYS A 7 -0.26 4.34 4.31
N HIS A 8 -1.51 4.25 4.77
CA HIS A 8 -2.11 5.17 5.74
C HIS A 8 -3.05 4.50 6.76
N ALA A 9 -3.16 3.17 6.72
CA ALA A 9 -4.05 2.37 7.56
C ALA A 9 -3.60 0.91 7.55
N ILE A 10 -4.18 0.09 8.44
CA ILE A 10 -3.90 -1.36 8.49
C ILE A 10 -5.13 -2.13 8.03
N PHE A 11 -4.97 -3.00 7.04
CA PHE A 11 -5.97 -4.02 6.72
C PHE A 11 -5.85 -5.19 7.70
N ALA A 12 -6.90 -5.43 8.49
CA ALA A 12 -6.95 -6.42 9.56
C ALA A 12 -8.34 -7.09 9.64
N PRO A 13 -8.74 -7.87 8.61
CA PRO A 13 -10.02 -8.58 8.61
C PRO A 13 -10.17 -9.56 9.78
N GLU A 14 -9.06 -10.04 10.35
CA GLU A 14 -9.04 -10.90 11.52
C GLU A 14 -9.61 -10.25 12.79
N LEU A 15 -9.71 -8.91 12.83
CA LEU A 15 -10.30 -8.16 13.95
C LEU A 15 -11.77 -7.77 13.68
N ASN A 16 -12.31 -8.07 12.50
CA ASN A 16 -13.69 -7.76 12.17
C ASN A 16 -14.64 -8.74 12.88
N ASN A 17 -15.30 -8.26 13.92
CA ASN A 17 -16.28 -9.03 14.69
C ASN A 17 -17.72 -8.88 14.18
N LYS A 18 -17.96 -8.15 13.09
CA LYS A 18 -19.30 -7.98 12.53
C LYS A 18 -19.65 -9.19 11.64
N ILE A 19 -20.92 -9.59 11.67
CA ILE A 19 -21.45 -10.52 10.68
C ILE A 19 -21.54 -9.77 9.36
N THR A 20 -20.57 -10.02 8.48
CA THR A 20 -20.53 -9.46 7.13
C THR A 20 -21.14 -10.48 6.17
N ASN A 21 -22.28 -10.13 5.55
CA ASN A 21 -22.76 -10.85 4.37
C ASN A 21 -21.88 -10.43 3.18
N HIS A 22 -20.62 -10.86 3.16
CA HIS A 22 -19.79 -10.70 1.98
C HIS A 22 -20.42 -11.54 0.87
N ASP A 23 -20.65 -10.91 -0.28
CA ASP A 23 -20.92 -11.65 -1.50
C ASP A 23 -19.69 -12.52 -1.80
N TYR A 24 -19.83 -13.84 -1.65
CA TYR A 24 -18.73 -14.78 -1.86
C TYR A 24 -18.21 -14.74 -3.31
N ASP A 25 -18.98 -14.18 -4.25
CA ASP A 25 -18.58 -14.02 -5.63
C ASP A 25 -17.76 -12.71 -5.87
N ASP A 26 -17.90 -11.67 -5.03
CA ASP A 26 -17.03 -10.48 -5.08
C ASP A 26 -15.83 -10.66 -4.15
N LYS A 27 -14.77 -11.26 -4.69
CA LYS A 27 -13.48 -11.39 -4.00
C LYS A 27 -12.89 -10.07 -3.49
N PHE A 28 -13.30 -8.91 -4.03
CA PHE A 28 -12.82 -7.60 -3.59
C PHE A 28 -13.62 -7.01 -2.42
N ALA A 29 -14.77 -7.61 -2.08
CA ALA A 29 -15.65 -7.12 -1.02
C ALA A 29 -14.92 -7.00 0.32
N ILE A 30 -13.97 -7.89 0.62
CA ILE A 30 -13.18 -7.86 1.86
C ILE A 30 -12.37 -6.56 1.98
N GLY A 31 -11.78 -6.07 0.89
CA GLY A 31 -11.01 -4.82 0.87
C GLY A 31 -11.88 -3.57 0.89
N LYS A 32 -13.14 -3.67 0.47
CA LYS A 32 -14.11 -2.57 0.41
C LYS A 32 -14.98 -2.44 1.67
N ASP A 33 -14.84 -3.33 2.64
CA ASP A 33 -15.52 -3.20 3.94
C ASP A 33 -14.62 -2.45 4.92
N ALA A 34 -15.02 -1.23 5.29
CA ALA A 34 -14.34 -0.39 6.28
C ALA A 34 -14.07 -1.10 7.61
N SER A 35 -14.88 -2.09 7.99
CA SER A 35 -14.72 -2.86 9.24
C SER A 35 -13.51 -3.80 9.22
N ASN A 36 -12.95 -4.07 8.04
CA ASN A 36 -11.70 -4.80 7.87
C ASN A 36 -10.46 -3.89 7.94
N TRP A 37 -10.63 -2.59 8.25
CA TRP A 37 -9.53 -1.63 8.30
C TRP A 37 -9.44 -0.93 9.65
N ILE A 38 -8.23 -0.84 10.20
CA ILE A 38 -7.91 0.01 11.35
C ILE A 38 -7.54 1.39 10.83
N MET A 39 -8.51 2.30 10.90
CA MET A 39 -8.44 3.67 10.39
C MET A 39 -8.55 4.71 11.52
N GLU A 40 -8.06 5.91 11.26
CA GLU A 40 -8.35 7.10 12.06
C GLU A 40 -9.80 7.57 11.84
N PRO A 41 -10.41 8.33 12.77
CA PRO A 41 -11.78 8.79 12.64
C PRO A 41 -12.08 9.54 11.33
N PHE A 42 -11.20 10.44 10.90
CA PHE A 42 -11.40 11.21 9.67
C PHE A 42 -11.33 10.36 8.39
N GLN A 43 -10.61 9.23 8.43
CA GLN A 43 -10.50 8.28 7.32
C GLN A 43 -11.79 7.45 7.19
N LEU A 44 -12.44 7.14 8.31
CA LEU A 44 -13.76 6.51 8.33
C LEU A 44 -14.84 7.44 7.76
N GLU A 45 -14.82 8.73 8.13
CA GLU A 45 -15.79 9.72 7.62
C GLU A 45 -15.72 9.92 6.10
N SER A 46 -14.54 9.67 5.50
CA SER A 46 -14.28 9.90 4.07
C SER A 46 -14.25 8.62 3.23
N ASP A 47 -14.55 7.46 3.83
CA ASP A 47 -14.44 6.15 3.19
C ASP A 47 -13.04 5.90 2.55
N ASP A 48 -11.97 6.34 3.21
CA ASP A 48 -10.61 6.33 2.65
C ASP A 48 -10.12 4.92 2.30
N HIS A 49 -10.64 3.88 2.95
CA HIS A 49 -10.37 2.47 2.61
C HIS A 49 -10.63 2.12 1.14
N LEU A 50 -11.63 2.74 0.50
CA LEU A 50 -11.88 2.58 -0.93
C LEU A 50 -10.72 3.16 -1.77
N SER A 51 -10.17 4.29 -1.34
CA SER A 51 -8.99 4.90 -1.97
C SER A 51 -7.75 4.05 -1.73
N PHE A 52 -7.55 3.50 -0.53
CA PHE A 52 -6.43 2.60 -0.22
C PHE A 52 -6.43 1.36 -1.11
N PHE A 53 -7.60 0.72 -1.23
CA PHE A 53 -7.80 -0.40 -2.14
C PHE A 53 -7.48 0.01 -3.58
N LYS A 54 -7.96 1.19 -4.02
CA LYS A 54 -7.70 1.67 -5.38
C LYS A 54 -6.23 1.98 -5.64
N HIS A 55 -5.52 2.56 -4.68
CA HIS A 55 -4.10 2.83 -4.79
C HIS A 55 -3.28 1.54 -4.93
N LEU A 56 -3.66 0.47 -4.21
CA LEU A 56 -3.05 -0.85 -4.38
C LEU A 56 -3.27 -1.39 -5.80
N GLU A 57 -4.51 -1.37 -6.30
CA GLU A 57 -4.81 -1.80 -7.67
C GLU A 57 -3.98 -1.04 -8.71
N LEU A 58 -3.94 0.29 -8.62
CA LEU A 58 -3.19 1.14 -9.53
C LEU A 58 -1.68 0.86 -9.45
N SER A 59 -1.16 0.58 -8.26
CA SER A 59 0.26 0.27 -8.06
C SER A 59 0.68 -1.03 -8.72
N LEU A 60 -0.17 -2.05 -8.63
CA LEU A 60 0.07 -3.33 -9.29
C LEU A 60 -0.09 -3.23 -10.81
N ALA A 61 -1.08 -2.47 -11.30
CA ALA A 61 -1.23 -2.20 -12.72
C ALA A 61 -0.02 -1.43 -13.29
N GLU A 62 0.48 -0.42 -12.59
CA GLU A 62 1.68 0.33 -13.01
C GLU A 62 2.93 -0.56 -13.02
N LEU A 63 3.06 -1.45 -12.02
CA LEU A 63 4.14 -2.43 -11.93
C LEU A 63 4.14 -3.37 -13.15
N GLU A 64 2.97 -3.86 -13.57
CA GLU A 64 2.83 -4.74 -14.73
C GLU A 64 3.11 -4.02 -16.06
N ASN A 65 2.65 -2.78 -16.20
CA ASN A 65 2.75 -2.02 -17.46
C ASN A 65 4.17 -1.50 -17.75
N ILE A 66 5.00 -1.30 -16.72
CA ILE A 66 6.33 -0.73 -16.87
C ILE A 66 7.40 -1.81 -16.73
N ALA A 67 8.08 -2.12 -17.83
CA ALA A 67 9.24 -3.01 -17.82
C ALA A 67 10.31 -2.55 -16.82
N ASN A 68 10.92 -3.51 -16.11
CA ASN A 68 11.96 -3.26 -15.12
C ASN A 68 11.53 -2.23 -14.03
N SER A 69 10.27 -2.30 -13.63
CA SER A 69 9.73 -1.54 -12.49
C SER A 69 9.76 -2.37 -11.20
N VAL A 70 9.73 -1.65 -10.08
CA VAL A 70 9.69 -2.20 -8.73
C VAL A 70 8.67 -1.39 -7.96
N LEU A 71 7.76 -2.07 -7.30
CA LEU A 71 6.85 -1.51 -6.32
C LEU A 71 7.47 -1.62 -4.92
N VAL A 72 7.53 -0.51 -4.21
CA VAL A 72 7.75 -0.48 -2.76
C VAL A 72 6.44 -0.08 -2.09
N ILE A 73 5.87 -0.99 -1.32
CA ILE A 73 4.75 -0.71 -0.43
C ILE A 73 5.36 -0.20 0.88
N SER A 74 5.05 1.04 1.27
CA SER A 74 5.72 1.76 2.35
C SER A 74 4.74 2.11 3.44
N GLY A 75 5.10 1.85 4.69
CA GLY A 75 4.27 2.11 5.85
C GLY A 75 4.61 1.16 6.99
N GLY A 76 4.90 1.74 8.16
CA GLY A 76 5.39 1.01 9.32
C GLY A 76 4.33 0.65 10.35
N TYR A 77 4.78 0.40 11.56
CA TYR A 77 3.94 0.01 12.70
C TYR A 77 3.33 1.26 13.33
N THR A 78 2.15 1.67 12.86
CA THR A 78 1.49 2.93 13.27
C THR A 78 0.35 2.74 14.26
N LYS A 79 -0.17 1.52 14.42
CA LYS A 79 -1.31 1.22 15.32
C LYS A 79 -0.87 0.30 16.45
N SER A 80 -1.18 0.68 17.69
CA SER A 80 -0.88 -0.14 18.87
C SER A 80 -1.81 -1.34 19.07
N LEU A 81 -2.93 -1.39 18.34
CA LEU A 81 -3.92 -2.46 18.44
C LEU A 81 -3.43 -3.80 17.88
N ILE A 82 -2.43 -3.78 16.99
CA ILE A 82 -1.91 -4.96 16.31
C ILE A 82 -0.41 -4.81 16.01
N GLU A 83 0.35 -5.89 16.16
CA GLU A 83 1.76 -5.94 15.76
C GLU A 83 1.87 -6.24 14.25
N LYS A 84 1.37 -5.31 13.43
CA LYS A 84 1.40 -5.40 11.96
C LYS A 84 1.77 -4.04 11.37
N SER A 85 2.66 -4.03 10.38
CA SER A 85 2.97 -2.81 9.64
C SER A 85 1.88 -2.50 8.62
N GLU A 86 1.69 -1.24 8.29
CA GLU A 86 0.73 -0.87 7.23
C GLU A 86 1.11 -1.50 5.88
N SER A 87 2.40 -1.55 5.53
CA SER A 87 2.86 -2.15 4.27
C SER A 87 2.62 -3.66 4.19
N SER A 88 2.89 -4.42 5.27
CA SER A 88 2.55 -5.86 5.31
C SER A 88 1.04 -6.08 5.18
N SER A 89 0.21 -5.26 5.83
CA SER A 89 -1.24 -5.39 5.73
C SER A 89 -1.79 -5.15 4.31
N TYR A 90 -1.15 -4.30 3.52
CA TYR A 90 -1.51 -4.10 2.11
C TYR A 90 -1.10 -5.29 1.24
N LEU A 91 -0.02 -5.99 1.60
CA LEU A 91 0.31 -7.27 0.98
C LEU A 91 -0.72 -8.35 1.33
N ASP A 92 -1.14 -8.44 2.60
CA ASP A 92 -2.22 -9.35 3.03
C ASP A 92 -3.50 -9.09 2.23
N LEU A 93 -3.85 -7.81 2.02
CA LEU A 93 -4.99 -7.42 1.18
C LEU A 93 -4.82 -7.93 -0.26
N ALA A 94 -3.66 -7.70 -0.88
CA ALA A 94 -3.38 -8.16 -2.23
C ALA A 94 -3.49 -9.69 -2.37
N GLU A 95 -3.05 -10.43 -1.36
CA GLU A 95 -3.17 -11.89 -1.29
C GLU A 95 -4.62 -12.33 -1.12
N ALA A 96 -5.35 -11.72 -0.19
CA ALA A 96 -6.76 -12.02 0.10
C ALA A 96 -7.65 -11.87 -1.14
N VAL A 97 -7.39 -10.85 -1.97
CA VAL A 97 -8.15 -10.61 -3.22
C VAL A 97 -7.55 -11.32 -4.45
N GLY A 98 -6.50 -12.11 -4.24
CA GLY A 98 -5.84 -12.92 -5.26
C GLY A 98 -5.08 -12.13 -6.32
N LEU A 99 -4.69 -10.88 -6.04
CA LEU A 99 -3.90 -10.07 -6.96
C LEU A 99 -2.47 -10.61 -7.11
N THR A 100 -1.90 -11.22 -6.06
CA THR A 100 -0.56 -11.82 -6.08
C THR A 100 -0.46 -13.12 -6.91
N LYS A 101 -1.57 -13.66 -7.41
CA LYS A 101 -1.58 -14.86 -8.26
C LYS A 101 -0.99 -14.62 -9.65
N ASN A 102 -0.84 -13.36 -10.08
CA ASN A 102 -0.16 -13.04 -11.32
C ASN A 102 1.35 -13.36 -11.17
N PRO A 103 1.93 -14.27 -11.98
CA PRO A 103 3.32 -14.70 -11.85
C PRO A 103 4.34 -13.59 -12.12
N TYR A 104 3.90 -12.46 -12.68
CA TYR A 104 4.71 -11.26 -12.79
C TYR A 104 5.04 -10.66 -11.41
N PHE A 105 4.13 -10.76 -10.44
CA PHE A 105 4.30 -10.20 -9.10
C PHE A 105 5.12 -11.15 -8.22
N LYS A 106 6.31 -10.69 -7.83
CA LYS A 106 7.30 -11.47 -7.08
C LYS A 106 7.72 -10.71 -5.83
N ILE A 107 7.15 -11.12 -4.69
CA ILE A 107 7.49 -10.59 -3.38
C ILE A 107 9.00 -10.77 -3.12
N GLY A 108 9.64 -9.73 -2.59
CA GLY A 108 11.08 -9.67 -2.37
C GLY A 108 11.92 -9.42 -3.64
N THR A 109 11.32 -9.40 -4.83
CA THR A 109 12.01 -9.15 -6.11
C THR A 109 11.58 -7.85 -6.75
N ASN A 110 10.32 -7.76 -7.19
CA ASN A 110 9.75 -6.54 -7.79
C ASN A 110 8.60 -5.95 -6.96
N ILE A 111 8.18 -6.63 -5.89
CA ILE A 111 7.38 -6.05 -4.81
C ILE A 111 8.22 -6.12 -3.54
N LEU A 112 8.49 -4.98 -2.93
CA LEU A 112 9.27 -4.85 -1.70
C LEU A 112 8.40 -4.19 -0.62
N LEU A 113 8.65 -4.54 0.64
CA LEU A 113 8.03 -3.89 1.78
C LEU A 113 9.01 -2.93 2.44
N GLU A 114 8.49 -1.79 2.89
CA GLU A 114 9.16 -0.82 3.73
C GLU A 114 8.29 -0.60 4.97
N GLU A 115 8.81 -1.00 6.14
CA GLU A 115 8.02 -1.16 7.38
C GLU A 115 8.40 -0.17 8.49
N TYR A 116 9.12 0.90 8.19
CA TYR A 116 9.61 1.86 9.16
C TYR A 116 8.98 3.25 9.00
N ALA A 117 8.39 3.58 7.84
CA ALA A 117 7.80 4.90 7.64
C ALA A 117 6.60 5.15 8.56
N ARG A 118 6.59 6.29 9.24
CA ARG A 118 5.54 6.74 10.17
C ARG A 118 4.76 7.92 9.65
N ASP A 119 5.26 8.57 8.59
CA ASP A 119 4.60 9.68 7.94
C ASP A 119 4.80 9.65 6.42
N SER A 120 4.17 10.60 5.73
CA SER A 120 4.23 10.68 4.27
C SER A 120 5.61 11.02 3.70
N TYR A 121 6.45 11.75 4.43
CA TYR A 121 7.80 12.07 3.98
C TYR A 121 8.69 10.82 4.11
N GLU A 122 8.62 10.14 5.25
CA GLU A 122 9.32 8.89 5.48
C GLU A 122 8.92 7.82 4.45
N ASN A 123 7.64 7.74 4.06
CA ASN A 123 7.19 6.81 3.01
C ASN A 123 7.97 6.96 1.69
N VAL A 124 8.26 8.19 1.28
CA VAL A 124 9.02 8.44 0.05
C VAL A 124 10.51 8.19 0.27
N LEU A 125 11.08 8.78 1.33
CA LEU A 125 12.50 8.66 1.62
C LEU A 125 12.92 7.21 1.87
N TYR A 126 12.15 6.49 2.68
CA TYR A 126 12.43 5.10 3.01
C TYR A 126 12.09 4.17 1.84
N GLY A 127 11.06 4.49 1.04
CA GLY A 127 10.81 3.80 -0.22
C GLY A 127 12.01 3.84 -1.17
N ILE A 128 12.63 5.02 -1.33
CA ILE A 128 13.87 5.20 -2.11
C ILE A 128 15.04 4.43 -1.47
N CYS A 129 15.19 4.50 -0.15
CA CYS A 129 16.22 3.75 0.58
C CYS A 129 16.07 2.24 0.39
N THR A 130 14.85 1.71 0.45
CA THR A 130 14.54 0.29 0.25
C THR A 130 14.89 -0.16 -1.17
N PHE A 131 14.56 0.66 -2.17
CA PHE A 131 15.00 0.42 -3.55
C PHE A 131 16.54 0.38 -3.65
N TYR A 132 17.23 1.40 -3.11
CA TYR A 132 18.69 1.46 -3.15
C TYR A 132 19.34 0.28 -2.42
N LYS A 133 18.81 -0.12 -1.26
CA LYS A 133 19.29 -1.29 -0.50
C LYS A 133 19.27 -2.55 -1.35
N LYS A 134 18.20 -2.76 -2.13
CA LYS A 134 18.02 -3.93 -3.01
C LYS A 134 18.89 -3.88 -4.28
N PHE A 135 18.93 -2.76 -4.98
CA PHE A 135 19.52 -2.68 -6.33
C PHE A 135 20.87 -1.96 -6.41
N LYS A 136 21.34 -1.35 -5.31
CA LYS A 136 22.58 -0.57 -5.23
C LYS A 136 22.70 0.55 -6.27
N ARG A 137 21.56 1.13 -6.65
CA ARG A 137 21.44 2.27 -7.56
C ARG A 137 20.17 3.05 -7.25
N PHE A 138 20.14 4.33 -7.64
CA PHE A 138 18.94 5.14 -7.55
C PHE A 138 17.99 4.89 -8.74
N PRO A 139 16.67 5.08 -8.56
CA PRO A 139 15.72 4.97 -9.65
C PRO A 139 15.82 6.19 -10.58
N ALA A 140 15.75 5.97 -11.89
CA ALA A 140 15.72 7.07 -12.87
C ALA A 140 14.39 7.84 -12.87
N LYS A 141 13.31 7.19 -12.45
CA LYS A 141 11.96 7.75 -12.32
C LYS A 141 11.29 7.16 -11.08
N ILE A 142 10.62 8.03 -10.33
CA ILE A 142 9.80 7.70 -9.17
C ILE A 142 8.35 8.04 -9.52
N THR A 143 7.46 7.07 -9.35
CA THR A 143 6.01 7.24 -9.42
C THR A 143 5.46 7.03 -8.00
N ILE A 144 4.71 7.99 -7.47
CA ILE A 144 4.06 7.87 -6.16
C ILE A 144 2.56 7.73 -6.42
N ILE A 145 1.95 6.67 -5.88
CA ILE A 145 0.52 6.40 -6.02
C ILE A 145 -0.16 6.64 -4.69
N GLY A 146 -1.00 7.67 -4.63
CA GLY A 146 -1.70 8.09 -3.43
C GLY A 146 -2.64 9.25 -3.73
N PHE A 147 -3.13 9.90 -2.67
CA PHE A 147 -4.11 10.97 -2.80
C PHE A 147 -3.59 12.17 -3.62
N GLY A 148 -4.40 12.61 -4.60
CA GLY A 148 -4.08 13.72 -5.49
C GLY A 148 -3.82 15.05 -4.79
N PHE A 149 -4.52 15.33 -3.68
CA PHE A 149 -4.33 16.57 -2.91
C PHE A 149 -2.94 16.66 -2.24
N LYS A 150 -2.24 15.53 -2.04
CA LYS A 150 -0.87 15.53 -1.48
C LYS A 150 0.20 15.86 -2.54
N ARG A 151 -0.18 15.97 -3.82
CA ARG A 151 0.75 16.16 -4.94
C ARG A 151 1.64 17.39 -4.77
N GLU A 152 1.06 18.54 -4.45
CA GLU A 152 1.83 19.77 -4.30
C GLU A 152 2.87 19.64 -3.19
N ARG A 153 2.47 19.16 -2.00
CA ARG A 153 3.38 18.94 -0.87
C ARG A 153 4.55 18.01 -1.24
N PHE A 154 4.31 16.96 -2.02
CA PHE A 154 5.38 16.09 -2.49
C PHE A 154 6.36 16.80 -3.42
N LEU A 155 5.87 17.67 -4.32
CA LEU A 155 6.69 18.38 -5.30
C LEU A 155 7.39 19.63 -4.74
N SER A 156 6.80 20.29 -3.74
CA SER A 156 7.27 21.58 -3.23
C SER A 156 8.14 21.46 -1.97
N SER A 157 8.06 20.34 -1.25
CA SER A 157 8.59 20.27 0.12
C SER A 157 9.31 18.97 0.47
N HIS A 158 9.22 17.92 -0.36
CA HIS A 158 9.71 16.57 0.00
C HIS A 158 10.63 15.92 -1.05
N LEU A 159 10.70 16.48 -2.27
CA LEU A 159 11.57 16.03 -3.37
C LEU A 159 12.45 17.17 -3.87
#